data_AF-A0A7C3PCE4-F1
#
_entry.id   AF-A0A7C3PCE4-F1
#
_cell.length_a   1.000
_cell.length_b   1.000
_cell.length_c   1.000
_cell.angle_alpha   90.00
_cell.angle_beta   90.00
_cell.angle_gamma   90.00
#
_symmetry.space_group_name_H-M   'P 1'
#
loop_
_entity.id
_entity.type
_entity.pdbx_description
1 polymer ?
#
loop_
_entity_poly.entity_id
_entity_poly.type
_entity_poly.pdbx_seq_one_letter_code
_entity_poly.pdbx_strand_id
1 'polypeptide(L)'
;MSNQTATSLKRNHIFWVIFLAFVLTSCVAEPPAKSDTQTLSDCSLKAAQQSQVEVRKIASAQLKTGTGNSTPVISNAQKFIIPVPAWAQAGEPLVYPQGSDKAGQVILDYEGKPIGDRGFVFFNGKDKSWQAVSGDGNGVIIINEVTQNQAQQLYQKIQEFQPDPNNLTLAQFKQVIDFAQKQLGLVDMYNSTRTFIKEKMTPAIAGEVPKVNGKEVEAYGFKKRDDRDVNQAIYIPGRFVFEGPAASPQEFAEGGVIVEQGGKMRGVQPDIFVRTYRLSDGRPISAVTDLKTQCN
;
A
#
# COMPACT_ATOMS: atom_id res chain seq x y z
N MET A 1 13.54 -60.48 17.89
CA MET A 1 13.01 -59.92 19.16
C MET A 1 12.40 -58.56 18.82
N SER A 2 11.30 -58.52 18.06
CA SER A 2 9.91 -58.27 18.52
C SER A 2 9.78 -57.42 19.79
N ASN A 3 9.09 -56.28 19.68
CA ASN A 3 7.74 -56.17 20.21
C ASN A 3 6.99 -54.99 19.59
N GLN A 4 5.85 -55.35 19.00
CA GLN A 4 4.74 -54.48 18.65
C GLN A 4 3.96 -54.11 19.92
N THR A 5 3.32 -52.95 19.92
CA THR A 5 2.04 -52.78 20.63
C THR A 5 1.14 -51.83 19.85
N ALA A 6 0.01 -52.39 19.44
CA ALA A 6 -1.14 -51.72 18.86
C ALA A 6 -2.29 -51.79 19.87
N THR A 7 -3.08 -50.72 19.94
CA THR A 7 -4.43 -50.63 20.54
C THR A 7 -5.13 -49.50 19.77
N SER A 8 -6.17 -49.65 18.95
CA SER A 8 -7.38 -50.48 18.87
C SER A 8 -8.58 -49.96 19.69
N LEU A 9 -9.65 -49.62 18.92
CA LEU A 9 -11.09 -49.51 19.26
C LEU A 9 -11.52 -48.28 20.11
N LYS A 10 -12.57 -47.50 19.79
CA LYS A 10 -13.93 -47.88 19.34
C LYS A 10 -14.64 -46.78 18.52
N ARG A 11 -15.48 -47.24 17.57
CA ARG A 11 -16.61 -46.51 16.94
C ARG A 11 -17.70 -46.21 17.96
N ASN A 12 -18.42 -45.09 17.78
CA ASN A 12 -19.83 -44.98 18.14
C ASN A 12 -20.60 -44.24 17.04
N HIS A 13 -21.62 -44.92 16.53
CA HIS A 13 -22.69 -44.39 15.68
C HIS A 13 -23.71 -43.63 16.56
N ILE A 14 -24.14 -42.45 16.15
CA ILE A 14 -25.47 -41.92 16.50
C ILE A 14 -26.09 -41.27 15.26
N PHE A 15 -27.22 -41.84 14.86
CA PHE A 15 -28.23 -41.33 13.94
C PHE A 15 -28.91 -40.08 14.52
N TRP A 16 -29.16 -39.05 13.70
CA TRP A 16 -30.39 -38.26 13.79
C TRP A 16 -30.93 -37.97 12.39
N VAL A 17 -32.24 -38.05 12.31
CA VAL A 17 -33.11 -38.13 11.14
C VAL A 17 -34.21 -37.09 11.38
N ILE A 18 -34.49 -36.30 10.34
CA ILE A 18 -35.75 -35.57 10.02
C ILE A 18 -36.09 -34.29 10.82
N PHE A 19 -36.20 -33.15 10.13
CA PHE A 19 -37.51 -32.57 9.75
C PHE A 19 -37.39 -31.55 8.62
N LEU A 20 -38.14 -31.83 7.56
CA LEU A 20 -38.42 -30.95 6.42
C LEU A 20 -39.50 -29.95 6.86
N ALA A 21 -39.26 -28.65 6.69
CA ALA A 21 -40.31 -27.64 6.72
C ALA A 21 -40.15 -26.75 5.49
N PHE A 22 -40.98 -27.03 4.49
CA PHE A 22 -41.22 -26.16 3.34
C PHE A 22 -41.99 -24.94 3.84
N VAL A 23 -41.38 -23.76 3.78
CA VAL A 23 -42.10 -22.48 3.75
C VAL A 23 -41.94 -21.93 2.34
N LEU A 24 -43.00 -22.09 1.56
CA LEU A 24 -43.20 -21.39 0.29
C LEU A 24 -43.47 -19.92 0.60
N THR A 25 -42.44 -19.09 0.59
CA THR A 25 -42.61 -17.64 0.53
C THR A 25 -42.63 -17.23 -0.93
N SER A 26 -43.79 -16.77 -1.39
CA SER A 26 -44.05 -16.27 -2.73
C SER A 26 -42.99 -15.24 -3.16
N CYS A 27 -42.29 -15.54 -4.26
CA CYS A 27 -41.52 -14.56 -5.01
C CYS A 27 -42.47 -13.51 -5.58
N VAL A 28 -42.53 -12.33 -4.97
CA VAL A 28 -42.85 -11.11 -5.71
C VAL A 28 -41.54 -10.68 -6.35
N ALA A 29 -41.45 -10.83 -7.68
CA ALA A 29 -40.35 -10.29 -8.45
C ALA A 29 -40.35 -8.77 -8.29
N GLU A 30 -39.39 -8.23 -7.54
CA GLU A 30 -39.04 -6.83 -7.65
C GLU A 30 -38.61 -6.55 -9.09
N PRO A 31 -39.11 -5.47 -9.74
CA PRO A 31 -38.60 -5.09 -11.05
C PRO A 31 -37.09 -4.84 -10.93
N PRO A 32 -36.29 -5.26 -11.92
CA PRO A 32 -34.86 -5.01 -11.90
C PRO A 32 -34.63 -3.51 -11.70
N ALA A 33 -33.90 -3.16 -10.63
CA ALA A 33 -33.37 -1.82 -10.46
C ALA A 33 -32.71 -1.43 -11.79
N LYS A 34 -33.15 -0.32 -12.38
CA LYS A 34 -32.58 0.23 -13.61
C LYS A 34 -31.06 0.23 -13.44
N SER A 35 -30.37 -0.59 -14.21
CA SER A 35 -28.92 -0.57 -14.22
C SER A 35 -28.52 0.75 -14.87
N ASP A 36 -28.17 1.74 -14.04
CA ASP A 36 -27.51 2.97 -14.48
C ASP A 36 -26.06 2.64 -14.91
N THR A 37 -25.93 1.76 -15.90
CA THR A 37 -24.66 1.44 -16.54
C THR A 37 -24.40 2.56 -17.52
N GLN A 38 -23.90 3.70 -17.04
CA GLN A 38 -23.25 4.68 -17.90
C GLN A 38 -22.07 3.98 -18.58
N THR A 39 -22.17 3.83 -19.90
CA THR A 39 -21.15 3.13 -20.66
C THR A 39 -19.95 4.06 -20.90
N LEU A 40 -18.74 3.50 -21.01
CA LEU A 40 -17.54 4.28 -21.33
C LEU A 40 -17.71 5.12 -22.60
N SER A 41 -18.48 4.65 -23.59
CA SER A 41 -18.80 5.41 -24.80
C SER A 41 -19.58 6.69 -24.52
N ASP A 42 -20.55 6.68 -23.59
CA ASP A 42 -21.32 7.86 -23.23
C ASP A 42 -20.45 8.91 -22.51
N CYS A 43 -19.49 8.43 -21.72
CA CYS A 43 -18.55 9.28 -21.00
C CYS A 43 -17.48 9.87 -21.91
N SER A 44 -16.94 9.09 -22.85
CA SER A 44 -16.02 9.56 -23.86
C SER A 44 -16.67 10.62 -24.76
N LEU A 45 -17.95 10.46 -25.11
CA LEU A 45 -18.70 11.46 -25.89
C LEU A 45 -18.90 12.77 -25.11
N LYS A 46 -19.27 12.71 -23.83
CA LYS A 46 -19.38 13.92 -22.98
C LYS A 46 -18.03 14.60 -22.74
N ALA A 47 -16.98 13.83 -22.48
CA ALA A 47 -15.63 14.36 -22.30
C ALA A 47 -15.06 14.97 -23.59
N ALA A 48 -15.35 14.37 -24.75
CA ALA A 48 -14.96 14.91 -26.05
C ALA A 48 -15.74 16.18 -26.42
N GLN A 49 -17.01 16.32 -26.01
CA GLN A 49 -17.78 17.55 -26.21
C GLN A 49 -17.34 18.70 -25.30
N GLN A 50 -16.64 18.43 -24.19
CA GLN A 50 -16.08 19.45 -23.29
C GLN A 50 -14.71 19.98 -23.73
N SER A 51 -14.17 19.55 -24.86
CA SER A 51 -12.94 20.15 -25.38
C SER A 51 -13.22 21.56 -25.91
N GLN A 52 -12.99 22.59 -25.09
CA GLN A 52 -11.96 23.59 -25.40
C GLN A 52 -11.71 24.73 -24.40
N VAL A 53 -12.36 24.87 -23.23
CA VAL A 53 -12.13 26.10 -22.42
C VAL A 53 -11.65 25.90 -20.97
N GLU A 54 -11.96 24.79 -20.29
CA GLU A 54 -11.57 24.67 -18.88
C GLU A 54 -11.26 23.22 -18.47
N VAL A 55 -10.14 23.03 -17.76
CA VAL A 55 -9.79 21.72 -17.20
C VAL A 55 -10.74 21.43 -16.03
N ARG A 56 -11.47 20.31 -16.10
CA ARG A 56 -12.35 19.87 -15.01
C ARG A 56 -11.55 19.72 -13.72
N LYS A 57 -11.98 20.41 -12.67
CA LYS A 57 -11.47 20.24 -11.31
C LYS A 57 -12.40 19.32 -10.54
N ILE A 58 -11.85 18.34 -9.86
CA ILE A 58 -12.59 17.34 -9.11
C ILE A 58 -12.09 17.34 -7.66
N ALA A 59 -12.98 17.68 -6.73
CA ALA A 59 -12.74 17.62 -5.31
C ALA A 59 -13.23 16.28 -4.74
N SER A 60 -12.64 15.85 -3.61
CA SER A 60 -13.01 14.59 -2.95
C SER A 60 -14.51 14.52 -2.61
N ALA A 61 -15.13 15.64 -2.25
CA ALA A 61 -16.56 15.72 -1.90
C ALA A 61 -17.51 15.44 -3.09
N GLN A 62 -17.03 15.50 -4.33
CA GLN A 62 -17.82 15.22 -5.53
C GLN A 62 -17.79 13.73 -5.90
N LEU A 63 -16.92 12.94 -5.26
CA LEU A 63 -16.72 11.53 -5.59
C LEU A 63 -17.58 10.66 -4.70
N LYS A 64 -18.31 9.73 -5.32
CA LYS A 64 -19.14 8.78 -4.59
C LYS A 64 -18.38 7.49 -4.43
N THR A 65 -17.89 7.21 -3.23
CA THR A 65 -17.31 5.92 -2.90
C THR A 65 -18.32 5.04 -2.16
N GLY A 66 -18.26 3.73 -2.38
CA GLY A 66 -19.21 2.77 -1.83
C GLY A 66 -19.44 1.60 -2.78
N THR A 67 -19.95 0.47 -2.28
CA THR A 67 -20.08 -0.80 -3.02
C THR A 67 -20.81 -0.67 -4.37
N GLY A 68 -21.73 0.29 -4.50
CA GLY A 68 -22.44 0.61 -5.74
C GLY A 68 -21.65 1.47 -6.75
N ASN A 69 -20.71 2.30 -6.28
CA ASN A 69 -20.12 3.39 -7.07
C ASN A 69 -18.60 3.26 -7.30
N SER A 70 -17.94 2.34 -6.57
CA SER A 70 -16.51 2.07 -6.66
C SER A 70 -16.21 0.57 -6.78
N THR A 71 -14.96 0.27 -7.12
CA THR A 71 -14.43 -1.10 -7.28
C THR A 71 -13.54 -1.43 -6.09
N PRO A 72 -13.78 -2.54 -5.36
CA PRO A 72 -12.92 -2.95 -4.28
C PRO A 72 -11.59 -3.47 -4.81
N VAL A 73 -10.48 -2.93 -4.32
CA VAL A 73 -9.12 -3.24 -4.77
C VAL A 73 -8.15 -3.34 -3.61
N ILE A 74 -7.06 -4.07 -3.82
CA ILE A 74 -5.96 -4.22 -2.86
C ILE A 74 -4.68 -3.76 -3.55
N SER A 75 -3.80 -3.07 -2.83
CA SER A 75 -2.48 -2.75 -3.37
C SER A 75 -1.60 -4.00 -3.37
N ASN A 76 -1.14 -4.40 -4.56
CA ASN A 76 -0.22 -5.49 -4.78
C ASN A 76 1.25 -5.04 -4.94
N ALA A 77 1.53 -3.75 -4.75
CA ALA A 77 2.89 -3.24 -4.82
C ALA A 77 3.76 -3.88 -3.74
N GLN A 78 4.78 -4.59 -4.20
CA GLN A 78 5.79 -5.24 -3.37
C GLN A 78 6.75 -4.20 -2.78
N LYS A 79 7.12 -4.39 -1.53
CA LYS A 79 7.86 -3.44 -0.71
C LYS A 79 8.96 -4.14 0.04
N PHE A 80 10.04 -3.41 0.32
CA PHE A 80 11.05 -3.85 1.26
C PHE A 80 11.03 -2.95 2.49
N ILE A 81 10.92 -3.56 3.67
CA ILE A 81 10.85 -2.84 4.94
C ILE A 81 12.20 -2.96 5.64
N ILE A 82 12.75 -1.82 6.06
CA ILE A 82 13.97 -1.76 6.87
C ILE A 82 13.60 -1.10 8.20
N PRO A 83 13.70 -1.82 9.34
CA PRO A 83 13.43 -1.21 10.64
C PRO A 83 14.52 -0.20 10.96
N VAL A 84 14.13 0.95 11.51
CA VAL A 84 15.08 1.94 12.02
C VAL A 84 15.46 1.52 13.44
N PRO A 85 16.76 1.32 13.73
CA PRO A 85 17.25 1.03 15.08
C PRO A 85 16.98 2.16 16.07
N ALA A 86 16.96 1.82 17.36
CA ALA A 86 16.98 2.80 18.43
C ALA A 86 18.42 3.33 18.58
N TRP A 87 18.72 4.49 18.01
CA TRP A 87 20.07 5.09 18.07
C TRP A 87 20.30 5.99 19.27
N ALA A 88 19.29 6.19 20.14
CA ALA A 88 19.33 7.18 21.21
C ALA A 88 19.85 8.54 20.69
N GLN A 89 21.01 9.02 21.16
CA GLN A 89 21.60 10.29 20.72
C GLN A 89 22.44 10.18 19.42
N ALA A 90 22.72 8.97 18.93
CA ALA A 90 23.55 8.75 17.75
C ALA A 90 22.82 8.99 16.40
N GLY A 91 21.50 9.17 16.41
CA GLY A 91 20.75 9.65 15.24
C GLY A 91 21.18 11.05 14.82
N GLU A 92 20.78 11.52 13.64
CA GLU A 92 21.01 12.90 13.21
C GLU A 92 19.80 13.79 13.50
N PRO A 93 19.96 15.13 13.61
CA PRO A 93 18.83 16.03 13.77
C PRO A 93 17.82 15.89 12.62
N LEU A 94 16.53 15.80 12.94
CA LEU A 94 15.46 15.67 11.94
C LEU A 94 15.08 17.01 11.31
N VAL A 95 16.05 17.65 10.68
CA VAL A 95 15.92 18.94 10.01
C VAL A 95 16.27 18.82 8.52
N TYR A 96 15.76 19.73 7.70
CA TYR A 96 16.15 19.81 6.31
C TYR A 96 17.66 20.05 6.16
N PRO A 97 18.35 19.34 5.26
CA PRO A 97 19.79 19.45 5.12
C PRO A 97 20.20 20.79 4.50
N GLN A 98 21.48 21.12 4.68
CA GLN A 98 22.11 22.28 4.06
C GLN A 98 21.96 22.24 2.54
N GLY A 99 21.74 23.41 1.93
CA GLY A 99 21.53 23.54 0.49
C GLY A 99 20.10 23.29 0.00
N SER A 100 19.15 23.01 0.90
CA SER A 100 17.72 23.04 0.58
C SER A 100 17.07 24.37 0.96
N ASP A 101 15.94 24.72 0.33
CA ASP A 101 15.20 25.97 0.61
C ASP A 101 14.73 26.10 2.07
N LYS A 102 14.65 24.97 2.80
CA LYS A 102 14.19 24.89 4.18
C LYS A 102 15.31 24.50 5.16
N ALA A 103 16.58 24.61 4.75
CA ALA A 103 17.72 24.14 5.55
C ALA A 103 17.64 24.55 7.03
N GLY A 104 17.84 23.58 7.93
CA GLY A 104 17.79 23.77 9.37
C GLY A 104 16.38 23.79 9.99
N GLN A 105 15.30 23.88 9.19
CA GLN A 105 13.94 23.76 9.70
C GLN A 105 13.60 22.30 10.04
N VAL A 106 12.74 22.09 11.04
CA VAL A 106 12.27 20.75 11.43
C VAL A 106 11.45 20.11 10.31
N ILE A 107 11.71 18.83 10.03
CA ILE A 107 10.88 18.04 9.13
C ILE A 107 9.66 17.54 9.91
N LEU A 108 8.47 17.84 9.39
CA LEU A 108 7.18 17.51 10.00
C LEU A 108 6.56 16.28 9.31
N ASP A 109 5.69 15.58 10.03
CA ASP A 109 4.85 14.54 9.47
C ASP A 109 3.73 15.14 8.58
N TYR A 110 2.87 14.26 8.03
CA TYR A 110 1.78 14.68 7.17
C TYR A 110 0.69 15.50 7.89
N GLU A 111 0.67 15.50 9.23
CA GLU A 111 -0.23 16.29 10.07
C GLU A 111 0.38 17.64 10.49
N GLY A 112 1.63 17.91 10.07
CA GLY A 112 2.37 19.11 10.47
C GLY A 112 2.97 19.02 11.87
N LYS A 113 3.13 17.82 12.44
CA LYS A 113 3.75 17.62 13.75
C LYS A 113 5.21 17.18 13.63
N PRO A 114 6.08 17.53 14.59
CA PRO A 114 7.45 17.00 14.61
C PRO A 114 7.47 15.46 14.69
N ILE A 115 8.32 14.83 13.87
CA ILE A 115 8.49 13.36 13.84
C ILE A 115 9.27 12.86 15.06
N GLY A 116 10.12 13.72 15.63
CA GLY A 116 11.02 13.47 16.74
C GLY A 116 12.25 14.38 16.67
N ASP A 117 13.14 14.28 17.64
CA ASP A 117 14.33 15.15 17.69
C ASP A 117 15.48 14.63 16.82
N ARG A 118 15.69 13.30 16.84
CA ARG A 118 16.82 12.64 16.17
C ARG A 118 16.41 11.34 15.48
N GLY A 119 17.11 11.00 14.41
CA GLY A 119 16.87 9.77 13.66
C GLY A 119 17.64 9.73 12.35
N PHE A 120 16.91 9.61 11.23
CA PHE A 120 17.48 9.56 9.89
C PHE A 120 16.68 10.43 8.92
N VAL A 121 17.39 11.24 8.14
CA VAL A 121 16.87 12.10 7.09
C VAL A 121 17.27 11.53 5.73
N PHE A 122 16.32 11.43 4.82
CA PHE A 122 16.54 10.86 3.49
C PHE A 122 15.74 11.61 2.43
N PHE A 123 16.19 11.49 1.18
CA PHE A 123 15.50 12.07 0.04
C PHE A 123 14.65 11.01 -0.65
N ASN A 124 13.34 11.23 -0.75
CA ASN A 124 12.48 10.45 -1.63
C ASN A 124 12.64 11.01 -3.05
N GLY A 125 13.22 10.21 -3.96
CA GLY A 125 13.47 10.64 -5.33
C GLY A 125 12.22 10.67 -6.21
N LYS A 126 11.17 9.94 -5.85
CA LYS A 126 9.87 9.97 -6.53
C LYS A 126 9.12 11.27 -6.24
N ASP A 127 9.03 11.63 -4.97
CA ASP A 127 8.34 12.85 -4.51
C ASP A 127 9.21 14.10 -4.57
N LYS A 128 10.51 13.92 -4.85
CA LYS A 128 11.54 14.98 -4.85
C LYS A 128 11.54 15.78 -3.55
N SER A 129 11.39 15.10 -2.42
CA SER A 129 11.25 15.74 -1.11
C SER A 129 12.14 15.08 -0.06
N TRP A 130 12.60 15.89 0.90
CA TRP A 130 13.25 15.41 2.10
C TRP A 130 12.21 14.89 3.09
N GLN A 131 12.45 13.70 3.61
CA GLN A 131 11.63 13.03 4.60
C GLN A 131 12.52 12.58 5.76
N ALA A 132 11.89 12.23 6.88
CA ALA A 132 12.60 11.83 8.07
C ALA A 132 11.88 10.70 8.80
N VAL A 133 12.64 9.97 9.61
CA VAL A 133 12.12 8.91 10.48
C VAL A 133 12.81 8.97 11.84
N SER A 134 12.02 8.80 12.90
CA SER A 134 12.53 8.79 14.28
C SER A 134 13.50 7.65 14.52
N GLY A 135 14.60 7.93 15.23
CA GLY A 135 15.59 6.97 15.70
C GLY A 135 15.27 6.38 17.07
N ASP A 136 14.00 6.38 17.48
CA ASP A 136 13.50 5.83 18.76
C ASP A 136 13.30 4.31 18.74
N GLY A 137 13.47 3.68 17.58
CA GLY A 137 13.24 2.26 17.37
C GLY A 137 11.84 1.91 16.89
N ASN A 138 10.89 2.83 16.79
CA ASN A 138 9.53 2.57 16.30
C ASN A 138 9.37 2.81 14.79
N GLY A 139 10.30 3.56 14.20
CA GLY A 139 10.29 3.89 12.78
C GLY A 139 10.69 2.73 11.86
N VAL A 140 10.21 2.79 10.63
CA VAL A 140 10.68 1.95 9.51
C VAL A 140 10.85 2.82 8.26
N ILE A 141 11.74 2.40 7.37
CA ILE A 141 11.77 2.85 5.97
C ILE A 141 11.09 1.79 5.12
N ILE A 142 10.14 2.23 4.29
CA ILE A 142 9.45 1.42 3.29
C ILE A 142 9.97 1.82 1.93
N ILE A 143 10.55 0.87 1.20
CA ILE A 143 10.97 1.03 -0.19
C ILE A 143 9.89 0.39 -1.06
N ASN A 144 9.35 1.13 -2.02
CA ASN A 144 8.21 0.69 -2.84
C ASN A 144 8.65 0.04 -4.17
N GLU A 145 7.75 -0.71 -4.78
CA GLU A 145 7.93 -1.41 -6.07
C GLU A 145 9.22 -2.25 -6.17
N VAL A 146 9.57 -2.95 -5.08
CA VAL A 146 10.77 -3.78 -5.01
C VAL A 146 10.54 -5.15 -5.67
N THR A 147 11.46 -5.61 -6.50
CA THR A 147 11.44 -6.98 -7.03
C THR A 147 12.04 -7.98 -6.04
N GLN A 148 11.72 -9.26 -6.17
CA GLN A 148 12.31 -10.30 -5.31
C GLN A 148 13.86 -10.33 -5.40
N ASN A 149 14.44 -10.13 -6.59
CA ASN A 149 15.90 -10.07 -6.75
C ASN A 149 16.51 -8.87 -6.01
N GLN A 150 15.90 -7.69 -6.13
CA GLN A 150 16.35 -6.50 -5.38
C GLN A 150 16.20 -6.71 -3.86
N ALA A 151 15.11 -7.35 -3.41
CA ALA A 151 14.94 -7.70 -2.01
C ALA A 151 16.06 -8.63 -1.51
N GLN A 152 16.46 -9.63 -2.31
CA GLN A 152 17.58 -10.51 -1.99
C GLN A 152 18.91 -9.75 -1.87
N GLN A 153 19.16 -8.80 -2.77
CA GLN A 153 20.34 -7.96 -2.70
C GLN A 153 20.33 -7.04 -1.47
N LEU A 154 19.16 -6.52 -1.06
CA LEU A 154 19.02 -5.75 0.17
C LEU A 154 19.24 -6.60 1.43
N TYR A 155 18.75 -7.84 1.45
CA TYR A 155 19.04 -8.79 2.53
C TYR A 155 20.54 -9.00 2.67
N GLN A 156 21.22 -9.32 1.57
CA GLN A 156 22.68 -9.52 1.54
C GLN A 156 23.41 -8.26 2.03
N LYS A 157 23.03 -7.08 1.54
CA LYS A 157 23.68 -5.83 1.92
C LYS A 157 23.57 -5.52 3.41
N ILE A 158 22.42 -5.82 4.02
CA ILE A 158 22.23 -5.66 5.46
C ILE A 158 23.07 -6.67 6.23
N GLN A 159 23.10 -7.93 5.79
CA GLN A 159 23.85 -9.02 6.41
C GLN A 159 25.38 -8.82 6.37
N GLU A 160 25.90 -8.07 5.41
CA GLU A 160 27.32 -7.62 5.41
C GLU A 160 27.68 -6.81 6.67
N PHE A 161 26.71 -6.10 7.26
CA PHE A 161 26.92 -5.27 8.43
C PHE A 161 26.45 -5.92 9.73
N GLN A 162 25.23 -6.45 9.73
CA GLN A 162 24.59 -7.00 10.92
C GLN A 162 23.63 -8.15 10.54
N PRO A 163 23.63 -9.27 11.28
CA PRO A 163 22.59 -10.29 11.14
C PRO A 163 21.20 -9.75 11.50
N ASP A 164 21.13 -8.88 12.53
CA ASP A 164 19.89 -8.21 12.95
C ASP A 164 19.86 -6.77 12.42
N PRO A 165 18.89 -6.39 11.56
CA PRO A 165 18.79 -5.01 11.08
C PRO A 165 18.55 -4.00 12.20
N ASN A 166 18.02 -4.42 13.37
CA ASN A 166 17.84 -3.55 14.53
C ASN A 166 19.17 -3.12 15.19
N ASN A 167 20.29 -3.72 14.80
CA ASN A 167 21.62 -3.40 15.34
C ASN A 167 22.48 -2.56 14.37
N LEU A 168 21.92 -2.13 13.23
CA LEU A 168 22.65 -1.26 12.31
C LEU A 168 23.02 0.07 12.99
N THR A 169 24.25 0.52 12.84
CA THR A 169 24.61 1.91 13.20
C THR A 169 24.02 2.89 12.18
N LEU A 170 23.90 4.18 12.52
CA LEU A 170 23.45 5.20 11.55
C LEU A 170 24.29 5.20 10.27
N ALA A 171 25.61 5.03 10.38
CA ALA A 171 26.51 5.00 9.24
C ALA A 171 26.28 3.76 8.35
N GLN A 172 26.04 2.59 8.94
CA GLN A 172 25.71 1.37 8.20
C GLN A 172 24.33 1.48 7.54
N PHE A 173 23.34 2.02 8.25
CA PHE A 173 22.01 2.26 7.72
C PHE A 173 22.04 3.18 6.50
N LYS A 174 22.79 4.30 6.57
CA LYS A 174 23.02 5.19 5.43
C LYS A 174 23.62 4.46 4.23
N GLN A 175 24.58 3.56 4.44
CA GLN A 175 25.16 2.76 3.35
C GLN A 175 24.15 1.81 2.72
N VAL A 176 23.24 1.23 3.50
CA VAL A 176 22.14 0.38 2.96
C VAL A 176 21.19 1.22 2.11
N ILE A 177 20.79 2.41 2.57
CA ILE A 177 19.92 3.31 1.82
C ILE A 177 20.60 3.82 0.55
N ASP A 178 21.88 4.21 0.63
CA ASP A 178 22.68 4.62 -0.54
C ASP A 178 22.80 3.49 -1.56
N PHE A 179 23.00 2.25 -1.11
CA PHE A 179 23.01 1.07 -1.98
C PHE A 179 21.67 0.89 -2.70
N ALA A 180 20.56 0.95 -1.96
CA ALA A 180 19.21 0.85 -2.51
C ALA A 180 18.97 1.92 -3.60
N GLN A 181 19.31 3.17 -3.32
CA GLN A 181 19.08 4.28 -4.25
C GLN A 181 20.02 4.24 -5.46
N LYS A 182 21.33 4.17 -5.22
CA LYS A 182 22.35 4.40 -6.26
C LYS A 182 22.66 3.15 -7.07
N GLN A 183 22.55 1.97 -6.48
CA GLN A 183 22.90 0.71 -7.17
C GLN A 183 21.66 -0.06 -7.63
N LEU A 184 20.57 -0.04 -6.87
CA LEU A 184 19.34 -0.75 -7.25
C LEU A 184 18.29 0.15 -7.94
N GLY A 185 18.51 1.47 -7.97
CA GLY A 185 17.57 2.43 -8.56
C GLY A 185 16.28 2.60 -7.76
N LEU A 186 16.25 2.15 -6.49
CA LEU A 186 15.06 2.18 -5.65
C LEU A 186 14.95 3.56 -4.98
N VAL A 187 14.24 4.48 -5.63
CA VAL A 187 14.17 5.89 -5.17
C VAL A 187 12.83 6.29 -4.55
N ASP A 188 11.80 5.44 -4.66
CA ASP A 188 10.50 5.63 -4.00
C ASP A 188 10.55 5.04 -2.58
N MET A 189 10.73 5.91 -1.59
CA MET A 189 10.91 5.53 -0.19
C MET A 189 10.10 6.44 0.72
N TYR A 190 9.50 5.89 1.76
CA TYR A 190 8.81 6.70 2.77
C TYR A 190 8.89 6.06 4.15
N ASN A 191 8.71 6.87 5.19
CA ASN A 191 8.72 6.37 6.55
C ASN A 191 7.34 5.88 7.01
N SER A 192 7.34 4.97 7.98
CA SER A 192 6.14 4.55 8.69
C SER A 192 6.51 4.04 10.08
N THR A 193 5.60 3.32 10.73
CA THR A 193 5.82 2.73 12.05
C THR A 193 5.80 1.21 12.00
N ARG A 194 6.45 0.54 12.96
CA ARG A 194 6.39 -0.92 13.10
C ARG A 194 4.95 -1.42 13.30
N THR A 195 4.13 -0.67 14.05
CA THR A 195 2.71 -0.97 14.26
C THR A 195 1.96 -1.04 12.93
N PHE A 196 2.20 -0.08 12.03
CA PHE A 196 1.59 -0.11 10.70
C PHE A 196 2.01 -1.34 9.89
N ILE A 197 3.29 -1.73 9.94
CA ILE A 197 3.77 -2.93 9.25
C ILE A 197 3.06 -4.18 9.78
N LYS A 198 2.97 -4.32 11.10
CA LYS A 198 2.28 -5.41 11.79
C LYS A 198 0.81 -5.52 11.38
N GLU A 199 0.11 -4.39 11.38
CA GLU A 199 -1.34 -4.37 11.19
C GLU A 199 -1.77 -4.46 9.73
N LYS A 200 -0.91 -4.00 8.81
CA LYS A 200 -1.32 -3.72 7.42
C LYS A 200 -0.46 -4.37 6.36
N MET A 201 0.54 -5.17 6.73
CA MET A 201 1.44 -5.79 5.77
C MET A 201 1.66 -7.27 6.06
N THR A 202 1.82 -8.03 4.98
CA THR A 202 2.09 -9.47 5.00
C THR A 202 3.35 -9.75 4.18
N PRO A 203 4.05 -10.88 4.43
CA PRO A 203 5.12 -11.33 3.55
C PRO A 203 4.67 -11.36 2.08
N ALA A 204 5.54 -10.90 1.20
CA ALA A 204 5.31 -10.94 -0.25
C ALA A 204 5.27 -12.38 -0.77
N ILE A 205 6.05 -13.26 -0.13
CA ILE A 205 6.16 -14.68 -0.43
C ILE A 205 5.73 -15.45 0.82
N ALA A 206 4.79 -16.37 0.65
CA ALA A 206 4.25 -17.14 1.77
C ALA A 206 5.36 -17.96 2.45
N GLY A 207 5.46 -17.85 3.79
CA GLY A 207 6.47 -18.55 4.58
C GLY A 207 7.84 -17.86 4.65
N GLU A 208 8.11 -16.84 3.84
CA GLU A 208 9.34 -16.05 3.92
C GLU A 208 9.20 -14.92 4.93
N VAL A 209 9.44 -15.24 6.20
CA VAL A 209 9.60 -14.23 7.26
C VAL A 209 11.08 -14.23 7.67
N PRO A 210 11.78 -13.08 7.58
CA PRO A 210 13.16 -13.00 8.04
C PRO A 210 13.28 -13.39 9.52
N LYS A 211 14.22 -14.28 9.81
CA LYS A 211 14.51 -14.74 11.17
C LYS A 211 15.95 -14.43 11.54
N VAL A 212 16.13 -13.93 12.75
CA VAL A 212 17.43 -13.71 13.38
C VAL A 212 17.45 -14.57 14.63
N ASN A 213 18.42 -15.49 14.73
CA ASN A 213 18.52 -16.44 15.84
C ASN A 213 17.19 -17.21 16.10
N GLY A 214 16.52 -17.61 15.01
CA GLY A 214 15.23 -18.32 15.06
C GLY A 214 14.00 -17.46 15.39
N LYS A 215 14.17 -16.15 15.66
CA LYS A 215 13.08 -15.22 15.96
C LYS A 215 12.74 -14.36 14.76
N GLU A 216 11.46 -14.19 14.50
CA GLU A 216 10.99 -13.33 13.41
C GLU A 216 11.25 -11.86 13.70
N VAL A 217 11.72 -11.14 12.69
CA VAL A 217 11.81 -9.68 12.73
C VAL A 217 10.59 -9.12 12.00
N GLU A 218 9.51 -8.92 12.74
CA GLU A 218 8.17 -8.62 12.19
C GLU A 218 8.18 -7.44 11.20
N ALA A 219 8.89 -6.36 11.53
CA ALA A 219 8.97 -5.12 10.74
C ALA A 219 10.17 -5.09 9.78
N TYR A 220 10.54 -6.23 9.19
CA TYR A 220 11.67 -6.35 8.27
C TYR A 220 11.32 -7.23 7.06
N GLY A 221 11.88 -6.88 5.90
CA GLY A 221 11.94 -7.75 4.74
C GLY A 221 10.93 -7.46 3.63
N PHE A 222 10.79 -8.42 2.72
CA PHE A 222 9.99 -8.35 1.51
C PHE A 222 8.51 -8.60 1.81
N LYS A 223 7.68 -7.55 1.62
CA LYS A 223 6.28 -7.53 2.05
C LYS A 223 5.37 -6.88 1.00
N LYS A 224 4.07 -7.15 1.12
CA LYS A 224 2.99 -6.45 0.41
C LYS A 224 1.95 -5.92 1.39
N ARG A 225 0.98 -5.12 0.92
CA ARG A 225 -0.19 -4.82 1.74
C ARG A 225 -0.92 -6.11 2.08
N ASP A 226 -1.47 -6.16 3.28
CA ASP A 226 -2.34 -7.24 3.69
C ASP A 226 -3.57 -7.29 2.77
N ASP A 227 -4.00 -8.49 2.36
CA ASP A 227 -5.14 -8.64 1.46
C ASP A 227 -6.47 -8.23 2.13
N ARG A 228 -6.47 -8.07 3.45
CA ARG A 228 -7.60 -7.52 4.22
C ARG A 228 -7.66 -5.99 4.14
N ASP A 229 -6.61 -5.32 3.65
CA ASP A 229 -6.57 -3.86 3.47
C ASP A 229 -7.24 -3.43 2.14
N VAL A 230 -8.53 -3.72 2.05
CA VAL A 230 -9.35 -3.41 0.87
C VAL A 230 -9.63 -1.90 0.79
N ASN A 231 -9.38 -1.33 -0.39
CA ASN A 231 -9.61 0.06 -0.75
C ASN A 231 -10.72 0.16 -1.79
N GLN A 232 -11.25 1.36 -2.03
CA GLN A 232 -12.24 1.62 -3.06
C GLN A 232 -11.63 2.46 -4.19
N ALA A 233 -11.75 1.99 -5.44
CA ALA A 233 -11.19 2.68 -6.61
C ALA A 233 -12.27 3.05 -7.64
N ILE A 234 -12.14 4.24 -8.22
CA ILE A 234 -13.01 4.78 -9.25
C ILE A 234 -12.14 5.27 -10.41
N TYR A 235 -12.49 4.91 -11.64
CA TYR A 235 -11.89 5.50 -12.82
C TYR A 235 -12.64 6.77 -13.24
N ILE A 236 -11.90 7.84 -13.53
CA ILE A 236 -12.44 9.08 -14.09
C ILE A 236 -11.83 9.24 -15.48
N PRO A 237 -12.65 9.18 -16.56
CA PRO A 237 -12.16 9.26 -17.92
C PRO A 237 -11.92 10.71 -18.34
N GLY A 238 -10.96 10.91 -19.24
CA GLY A 238 -10.66 12.22 -19.83
C GLY A 238 -9.91 13.17 -18.89
N ARG A 239 -9.49 14.32 -19.40
CA ARG A 239 -8.64 15.26 -18.66
C ARG A 239 -9.34 15.80 -17.40
N PHE A 240 -8.62 15.83 -16.27
CA PHE A 240 -9.06 16.52 -15.05
C PHE A 240 -7.87 16.85 -14.12
N VAL A 241 -8.15 17.68 -13.12
CA VAL A 241 -7.27 18.00 -11.99
C VAL A 241 -7.97 17.55 -10.71
N PHE A 242 -7.27 16.76 -9.90
CA PHE A 242 -7.78 16.29 -8.61
C PHE A 242 -7.27 17.16 -7.46
N GLU A 243 -8.20 17.72 -6.70
CA GLU A 243 -7.95 18.50 -5.48
C GLU A 243 -8.05 17.58 -4.25
N GLY A 244 -7.10 16.65 -4.17
CA GLY A 244 -6.95 15.71 -3.08
C GLY A 244 -6.12 16.25 -1.89
N PRO A 245 -5.79 15.40 -0.91
CA PRO A 245 -5.00 15.76 0.27
C PRO A 245 -3.50 15.96 -0.02
N ALA A 246 -3.08 15.84 -1.28
CA ALA A 246 -1.71 16.11 -1.67
C ALA A 246 -1.40 17.61 -1.59
N ALA A 247 -0.12 17.95 -1.37
CA ALA A 247 0.32 19.34 -1.24
C ALA A 247 0.08 20.17 -2.52
N SER A 248 0.00 19.52 -3.69
CA SER A 248 -0.37 20.14 -4.95
C SER A 248 -1.50 19.36 -5.64
N PRO A 249 -2.37 20.04 -6.40
CA PRO A 249 -3.33 19.37 -7.26
C PRO A 249 -2.66 18.37 -8.20
N GLN A 250 -3.34 17.27 -8.47
CA GLN A 250 -2.81 16.20 -9.33
C GLN A 250 -3.46 16.27 -10.71
N GLU A 251 -2.65 16.37 -11.76
CA GLU A 251 -3.16 16.45 -13.13
C GLU A 251 -3.23 15.08 -13.79
N PHE A 252 -4.32 14.84 -14.52
CA PHE A 252 -4.58 13.63 -15.27
C PHE A 252 -4.95 14.01 -16.70
N ALA A 253 -4.04 13.79 -17.65
CA ALA A 253 -4.24 14.21 -19.04
C ALA A 253 -5.30 13.36 -19.77
N GLU A 254 -5.35 12.06 -19.48
CA GLU A 254 -6.17 11.07 -20.19
C GLU A 254 -7.14 10.32 -19.27
N GLY A 255 -7.35 10.86 -18.07
CA GLY A 255 -8.07 10.20 -16.99
C GLY A 255 -7.14 9.62 -15.94
N GLY A 256 -7.74 9.13 -14.87
CA GLY A 256 -7.04 8.84 -13.62
C GLY A 256 -7.90 7.99 -12.72
N VAL A 257 -7.25 7.31 -11.78
CA VAL A 257 -7.92 6.48 -10.78
C VAL A 257 -7.88 7.19 -9.44
N ILE A 258 -9.05 7.37 -8.81
CA ILE A 258 -9.12 7.85 -7.43
C ILE A 258 -9.31 6.65 -6.50
N VAL A 259 -8.42 6.54 -5.52
CA VAL A 259 -8.42 5.47 -4.52
C VAL A 259 -8.75 6.06 -3.16
N GLU A 260 -9.80 5.57 -2.52
CA GLU A 260 -10.10 5.83 -1.13
C GLU A 260 -9.47 4.76 -0.23
N GLN A 261 -8.64 5.23 0.71
CA GLN A 261 -7.98 4.43 1.72
C GLN A 261 -8.13 5.11 3.09
N GLY A 262 -8.82 4.44 4.04
CA GLY A 262 -9.00 4.96 5.39
C GLY A 262 -9.69 6.33 5.44
N GLY A 263 -10.70 6.55 4.58
CA GLY A 263 -11.44 7.81 4.49
C GLY A 263 -10.70 8.96 3.78
N LYS A 264 -9.49 8.71 3.24
CA LYS A 264 -8.74 9.67 2.43
C LYS A 264 -8.72 9.23 0.98
N MET A 265 -8.93 10.15 0.05
CA MET A 265 -8.87 9.88 -1.38
C MET A 265 -7.53 10.34 -1.96
N ARG A 266 -6.93 9.57 -2.86
CA ARG A 266 -5.73 9.97 -3.60
C ARG A 266 -5.88 9.64 -5.08
N GLY A 267 -5.31 10.47 -5.93
CA GLY A 267 -5.19 10.15 -7.35
C GLY A 267 -4.01 9.21 -7.61
N VAL A 268 -4.17 8.34 -8.60
CA VAL A 268 -3.18 7.38 -9.08
C VAL A 268 -3.22 7.38 -10.61
N GLN A 269 -2.06 7.48 -11.25
CA GLN A 269 -1.98 7.40 -12.70
C GLN A 269 -2.41 6.00 -13.17
N PRO A 270 -3.15 5.88 -14.29
CA PRO A 270 -3.70 4.60 -14.76
C PRO A 270 -2.69 3.46 -14.87
N ASP A 271 -1.51 3.74 -15.44
CA ASP A 271 -0.44 2.75 -15.63
C ASP A 271 0.13 2.26 -14.29
N ILE A 272 0.32 3.18 -13.35
CA ILE A 272 0.75 2.87 -11.98
C ILE A 272 -0.32 2.01 -11.29
N PHE A 273 -1.59 2.39 -11.43
CA PHE A 273 -2.69 1.68 -10.78
C PHE A 273 -2.78 0.23 -11.26
N VAL A 274 -2.80 0.01 -12.58
CA VAL A 274 -2.84 -1.33 -13.20
C VAL A 274 -1.68 -2.21 -12.72
N ARG A 275 -0.48 -1.66 -12.59
CA ARG A 275 0.71 -2.41 -12.14
C ARG A 275 0.72 -2.69 -10.62
N THR A 276 0.16 -1.79 -9.82
CA THR A 276 0.33 -1.80 -8.35
C THR A 276 -0.91 -2.21 -7.57
N TYR A 277 -2.03 -2.47 -8.23
CA TYR A 277 -3.28 -2.91 -7.61
C TYR A 277 -3.82 -4.20 -8.26
N ARG A 278 -4.69 -4.87 -7.52
CA ARG A 278 -5.49 -6.01 -7.96
C ARG A 278 -6.92 -5.83 -7.47
N LEU A 279 -7.86 -6.54 -8.08
CA LEU A 279 -9.21 -6.65 -7.53
C LEU A 279 -9.14 -7.28 -6.14
N SER A 280 -10.11 -6.98 -5.26
CA SER A 280 -10.11 -7.51 -3.90
C SER A 280 -10.23 -9.04 -3.81
N ASP A 281 -10.64 -9.70 -4.90
CA ASP A 281 -10.65 -11.15 -5.06
C ASP A 281 -9.29 -11.74 -5.52
N GLY A 282 -8.27 -10.89 -5.68
CA GLY A 282 -6.90 -11.26 -6.09
C GLY A 282 -6.67 -11.27 -7.60
N ARG A 283 -7.71 -11.15 -8.44
CA ARG A 283 -7.54 -11.10 -9.89
C ARG A 283 -6.75 -9.86 -10.32
N PRO A 284 -5.89 -9.97 -11.34
CA PRO A 284 -5.19 -8.81 -11.90
C PRO A 284 -6.19 -7.83 -12.52
N ILE A 285 -5.85 -6.54 -12.46
CA ILE A 285 -6.54 -5.51 -13.23
C ILE A 285 -5.79 -5.41 -14.55
N SER A 286 -6.48 -5.59 -15.67
CA SER A 286 -5.85 -5.57 -17.01
C SER A 286 -5.92 -4.18 -17.62
N ALA A 287 -6.97 -3.42 -17.30
CA ALA A 287 -7.13 -2.03 -17.70
C ALA A 287 -7.96 -1.27 -16.66
N VAL A 288 -7.84 0.06 -16.63
CA VAL A 288 -8.68 0.91 -15.76
C VAL A 288 -10.17 0.85 -16.10
N THR A 289 -10.51 0.33 -17.28
CA THR A 289 -11.89 0.03 -17.70
C THR A 289 -12.52 -1.14 -16.95
N ASP A 290 -11.72 -1.94 -16.23
CA ASP A 290 -12.23 -2.98 -15.31
C ASP A 290 -12.88 -2.34 -14.06
N LEU A 291 -12.71 -1.03 -13.86
CA LEU A 291 -13.22 -0.29 -12.72
C LEU A 291 -14.56 0.37 -13.04
N LYS A 292 -15.37 0.54 -11.99
CA LYS A 292 -16.49 1.49 -12.02
C LYS A 292 -16.00 2.88 -12.39
N THR A 293 -16.72 3.50 -13.31
CA THR A 293 -16.37 4.77 -13.93
C THR A 293 -17.31 5.87 -13.44
N GLN A 294 -16.79 7.05 -13.12
CA GLN A 294 -17.59 8.25 -12.81
C GLN A 294 -17.30 9.35 -13.82
N CYS A 295 -18.37 9.89 -14.38
CA CYS A 295 -18.34 10.86 -15.47
C CYS A 295 -18.94 12.16 -14.92
N ASN A 296 -18.15 12.81 -14.07
CA ASN A 296 -18.45 14.12 -13.50
C ASN A 296 -18.24 15.23 -14.53
#